data_AF-A0A3P9N3P1-F1
#
_entry.id   AF-A0A3P9N3P1-F1
#
_cell.length_a   1.000
_cell.length_b   1.000
_cell.length_c   1.000
_cell.angle_alpha   90.00
_cell.angle_beta   90.00
_cell.angle_gamma   90.00
#
_symmetry.space_group_name_H-M   'P 1'
#
loop_
_entity.id
_entity.type
_entity.pdbx_description
1 polymer ?
#
loop_
_entity_poly.entity_id
_entity_poly.type
_entity_poly.pdbx_seq_one_letter_code
_entity_poly.pdbx_strand_id
1 'polypeptide(L)'
;MWALNEEEKMDTSDTPWYWYYLEDCGRWHRVEVNLYLFLRFVSFCGGGRKKNSSRYCMCVCVCVCVFKLIRLSELTSEYKTVADYVSHDGLLSKSIVSISRIQNLELWEIYCRKKRQLMKIKHVQDIPERRLFHGTDTKNVDSICKYNFDLRIPKKNGRTFGNGIYFAIHASFADKYSTNSTLHGNTKSIFLARVMVGKCNLGKPDLLKPDDENAFDSCVNDANNPTIFIIFDPNQVYPEYLIEYQ
;
A
#
# COMPACT_ATOMS: atom_id res chain seq x y z
N MET A 1 3.45 -56.34 -11.85
CA MET A 1 4.55 -55.36 -11.84
C MET A 1 4.06 -54.18 -12.65
N TRP A 2 3.65 -53.08 -12.00
CA TRP A 2 3.63 -51.69 -12.49
C TRP A 2 3.49 -50.77 -11.29
N ALA A 3 4.28 -49.70 -11.33
CA ALA A 3 4.84 -49.01 -10.19
C ALA A 3 3.85 -48.10 -9.47
N LEU A 4 4.07 -48.01 -8.15
CA LEU A 4 3.38 -47.14 -7.21
C LEU A 4 3.64 -45.68 -7.56
N ASN A 5 2.59 -44.86 -7.53
CA ASN A 5 2.67 -43.40 -7.56
C ASN A 5 3.61 -42.91 -6.46
N GLU A 6 4.71 -42.27 -6.82
CA GLU A 6 5.52 -41.49 -5.90
C GLU A 6 4.74 -40.22 -5.55
N GLU A 7 4.16 -40.19 -4.36
CA GLU A 7 3.73 -38.94 -3.72
C GLU A 7 4.98 -38.12 -3.41
N GLU A 8 5.26 -37.09 -4.22
CA GLU A 8 6.25 -36.07 -3.87
C GLU A 8 5.81 -35.38 -2.57
N LYS A 9 6.54 -35.68 -1.49
CA LYS A 9 6.41 -34.94 -0.23
C LYS A 9 6.91 -33.52 -0.43
N MET A 10 5.96 -32.59 -0.55
CA MET A 10 6.20 -31.15 -0.42
C MET A 10 6.93 -30.87 0.89
N ASP A 11 8.16 -30.39 0.77
CA ASP A 11 8.93 -29.81 1.87
C ASP A 11 8.20 -28.55 2.35
N THR A 12 7.68 -28.59 3.58
CA THR A 12 6.94 -27.49 4.22
C THR A 12 7.80 -26.75 5.24
N SER A 13 9.13 -26.78 5.08
CA SER A 13 10.06 -26.01 5.91
C SER A 13 9.98 -24.49 5.70
N ASP A 14 9.18 -24.01 4.74
CA ASP A 14 8.88 -22.60 4.56
C ASP A 14 7.77 -22.11 5.51
N THR A 15 8.11 -21.09 6.29
CA THR A 15 7.27 -20.27 7.20
C THR A 15 5.76 -20.53 7.08
N PRO A 16 5.07 -20.98 8.16
CA PRO A 16 3.68 -21.36 8.09
C PRO A 16 2.80 -20.17 7.70
N TRP A 17 2.02 -20.40 6.65
CA TRP A 17 1.02 -19.47 6.14
C TRP A 17 -0.26 -19.62 6.94
N TYR A 18 -0.85 -18.48 7.34
CA TYR A 18 -2.14 -18.49 8.01
C TYR A 18 -3.16 -17.74 7.17
N TRP A 19 -4.30 -18.40 7.01
CA TRP A 19 -5.51 -17.82 6.49
C TRP A 19 -6.35 -17.36 7.68
N TYR A 20 -6.76 -16.10 7.68
CA TYR A 20 -7.79 -15.64 8.60
C TYR A 20 -8.92 -14.97 7.83
N TYR A 21 -10.13 -15.22 8.29
CA TYR A 21 -11.35 -14.65 7.76
C TYR A 21 -11.67 -13.39 8.55
N LEU A 22 -11.63 -12.24 7.89
CA LEU A 22 -12.07 -10.98 8.47
C LEU A 22 -13.57 -10.85 8.20
N GLU A 23 -14.39 -11.07 9.23
CA GLU A 23 -15.85 -10.92 9.14
C GLU A 23 -16.24 -9.52 8.64
N ASP A 24 -15.43 -8.52 8.99
CA ASP A 24 -15.55 -7.11 8.59
C ASP A 24 -15.44 -6.85 7.06
N CYS A 25 -14.81 -7.75 6.30
CA CYS A 25 -14.66 -7.62 4.85
C CYS A 25 -15.07 -8.86 4.05
N GLY A 26 -15.57 -9.91 4.71
CA GLY A 26 -16.13 -11.10 4.07
C GLY A 26 -15.17 -11.87 3.16
N ARG A 27 -13.86 -11.75 3.39
CA ARG A 27 -12.81 -12.35 2.55
C ARG A 27 -11.72 -13.00 3.38
N TRP A 28 -11.06 -13.97 2.77
CA TRP A 28 -9.89 -14.65 3.31
C TRP A 28 -8.63 -13.85 3.00
N HIS A 29 -7.82 -13.60 4.03
CA HIS A 29 -6.56 -12.89 3.92
C HIS A 29 -5.39 -13.84 4.24
N ARG A 30 -4.30 -13.70 3.47
CA ARG A 30 -3.07 -14.48 3.63
C ARG A 30 -1.99 -13.59 4.23
N VAL A 31 -1.44 -13.98 5.37
CA VAL A 31 -0.33 -13.27 6.02
C VAL A 31 0.77 -14.26 6.42
N GLU A 32 2.01 -13.82 6.21
CA GLU A 32 3.22 -14.45 6.76
C GLU A 32 3.34 -14.05 8.23
N VAL A 33 3.07 -14.99 9.14
CA VAL A 33 3.19 -14.77 10.58
C VAL A 33 4.24 -15.72 11.14
N ASN A 34 5.18 -15.17 11.90
CA ASN A 34 6.05 -15.96 12.76
C ASN A 34 5.17 -16.58 13.88
N LEU A 35 5.27 -17.89 14.11
CA LEU A 35 4.44 -18.68 15.03
C LEU A 35 4.29 -18.04 16.43
N TYR A 36 5.30 -17.31 16.89
CA TYR A 36 5.30 -16.63 18.18
C TYR A 36 4.31 -15.46 18.29
N LEU A 37 3.97 -14.79 17.18
CA LEU A 37 3.02 -13.67 17.16
C LEU A 37 1.56 -14.15 17.10
N PHE A 38 1.30 -15.28 16.44
CA PHE A 38 -0.05 -15.82 16.27
C PHE A 38 -0.68 -16.25 17.61
N LEU A 39 0.11 -16.89 18.48
CA LEU A 39 -0.36 -17.31 19.81
C LEU A 39 -0.79 -16.15 20.71
N ARG A 40 -0.21 -14.94 20.55
CA ARG A 40 -0.65 -13.75 21.30
C ARG A 40 -1.97 -13.15 20.79
N PHE A 41 -2.27 -13.27 19.49
CA PHE A 41 -3.52 -12.77 18.90
C PHE A 41 -4.72 -13.60 19.39
N VAL A 42 -4.57 -14.93 19.48
CA VAL A 42 -5.62 -15.83 19.94
C VAL A 42 -5.88 -15.70 21.45
N SER A 43 -4.85 -15.44 22.26
CA SER A 43 -5.01 -15.30 23.72
C SER A 43 -5.76 -14.05 24.17
N PHE A 44 -5.99 -13.04 23.33
CA PHE A 44 -6.73 -11.83 23.73
C PHE A 44 -8.26 -11.98 23.63
N CYS A 45 -8.76 -13.00 22.93
CA CYS A 45 -10.21 -13.22 22.74
C CYS A 45 -10.81 -14.35 23.59
N GLY A 46 -10.05 -15.04 24.43
CA GLY A 46 -10.59 -16.14 25.25
C GLY A 46 -9.91 -16.31 26.61
N GLY A 47 -10.63 -16.01 27.69
CA GLY A 47 -10.36 -16.59 29.00
C GLY A 47 -10.34 -15.62 30.19
N GLY A 48 -11.42 -15.62 30.97
CA GLY A 48 -11.51 -14.95 32.26
C GLY A 48 -10.77 -15.66 33.41
N ARG A 49 -10.25 -14.82 34.33
CA ARG A 49 -9.97 -14.96 35.78
C ARG A 49 -9.17 -16.16 36.37
N LYS A 50 -8.06 -15.75 37.05
CA LYS A 50 -7.40 -16.24 38.29
C LYS A 50 -6.61 -17.57 38.18
N LYS A 51 -5.42 -17.79 38.79
CA LYS A 51 -4.65 -17.14 39.87
C LYS A 51 -3.18 -17.65 39.82
N ASN A 52 -2.27 -16.83 40.37
CA ASN A 52 -0.96 -17.10 41.00
C ASN A 52 0.24 -17.69 40.23
N SER A 53 1.36 -16.98 40.48
CA SER A 53 2.76 -17.42 40.60
C SER A 53 3.70 -17.13 39.42
N SER A 54 4.76 -16.39 39.76
CA SER A 54 5.97 -16.07 38.99
C SER A 54 5.77 -15.55 37.57
N ARG A 55 5.49 -14.26 37.45
CA ARG A 55 5.68 -13.54 36.18
C ARG A 55 7.17 -13.34 35.95
N TYR A 56 7.78 -14.27 35.22
CA TYR A 56 8.93 -13.94 34.39
C TYR A 56 8.51 -12.78 33.49
N CYS A 57 8.99 -11.57 33.82
CA CYS A 57 8.85 -10.42 32.95
C CYS A 57 9.82 -10.63 31.78
N MET A 58 9.42 -11.49 30.85
CA MET A 58 10.07 -11.57 29.56
C MET A 58 9.69 -10.27 28.84
N CYS A 59 10.53 -9.26 29.04
CA CYS A 59 10.50 -8.02 28.29
C CYS A 59 10.84 -8.39 26.85
N VAL A 60 9.86 -8.94 26.13
CA VAL A 60 9.90 -9.03 24.68
C VAL A 60 9.84 -7.57 24.26
N CYS A 61 11.00 -7.01 23.99
CA CYS A 61 11.13 -5.83 23.17
C CYS A 61 10.52 -6.22 21.81
N VAL A 62 9.19 -6.13 21.72
CA VAL A 62 8.52 -6.14 20.44
C VAL A 62 9.02 -4.85 19.83
N CYS A 63 10.06 -4.96 18.99
CA CYS A 63 10.31 -3.94 18.02
C CYS A 63 9.02 -3.90 17.19
N VAL A 64 8.09 -3.01 17.57
CA VAL A 64 6.84 -2.81 16.86
C VAL A 64 7.26 -2.07 15.60
N CYS A 65 7.82 -2.81 14.65
CA CYS A 65 8.08 -2.30 13.31
C CYS A 65 6.72 -1.89 12.76
N VAL A 66 6.48 -0.57 12.71
CA VAL A 66 5.20 0.02 12.29
C VAL A 66 4.82 -0.44 10.88
N PHE A 67 5.83 -0.73 10.05
CA PHE A 67 5.67 -1.37 8.75
C PHE A 67 6.81 -2.36 8.48
N LYS A 68 6.62 -3.25 7.50
CA LYS A 68 7.67 -4.11 6.91
C LYS A 68 7.76 -3.89 5.41
N LEU A 69 8.97 -3.96 4.86
CA LEU A 69 9.22 -4.06 3.43
C LEU A 69 9.58 -5.51 3.10
N ILE A 70 8.71 -6.17 2.33
CA ILE A 70 8.95 -7.54 1.87
C ILE A 70 9.44 -7.46 0.44
N ARG A 71 10.75 -7.66 0.24
CA ARG A 71 11.34 -7.72 -1.09
C ARG A 71 10.76 -8.91 -1.84
N LEU A 72 10.18 -8.65 -3.01
CA LEU A 72 9.58 -9.68 -3.83
C LEU A 72 10.66 -10.37 -4.67
N SER A 73 10.55 -11.70 -4.80
CA SER A 73 11.38 -12.47 -5.73
C SER A 73 10.86 -12.29 -7.16
N GLU A 74 11.78 -12.10 -8.11
CA GLU A 74 11.49 -11.90 -9.54
C GLU A 74 10.73 -13.07 -10.17
N LEU A 75 10.81 -14.25 -9.55
CA LEU A 75 10.13 -15.46 -10.02
C LEU A 75 8.63 -15.45 -9.70
N THR A 76 8.20 -14.66 -8.71
CA THR A 76 6.81 -14.61 -8.23
C THR A 76 5.88 -13.92 -9.23
N SER A 77 4.62 -14.38 -9.28
CA SER A 77 3.59 -13.73 -10.09
C SER A 77 3.30 -12.30 -9.65
N GLU A 78 3.42 -12.01 -8.34
CA GLU A 78 3.25 -10.67 -7.79
C GLU A 78 4.32 -9.71 -8.31
N TYR A 79 5.59 -10.10 -8.27
CA TYR A 79 6.67 -9.28 -8.84
C TYR A 79 6.40 -9.00 -10.32
N LYS A 80 6.14 -10.06 -11.11
CA LYS A 80 5.91 -9.96 -12.56
C LYS A 80 4.76 -9.01 -12.87
N THR A 81 3.66 -9.09 -12.11
CA THR A 81 2.51 -8.19 -12.27
C THR A 81 2.89 -6.73 -12.00
N VAL A 82 3.65 -6.45 -10.94
CA VAL A 82 4.06 -5.07 -10.61
C VAL A 82 5.07 -4.55 -11.63
N ALA A 83 6.04 -5.37 -12.05
CA ALA A 83 7.02 -5.01 -13.07
C ALA A 83 6.35 -4.73 -14.44
N ASP A 84 5.35 -5.53 -14.80
CA ASP A 84 4.52 -5.33 -15.98
C ASP A 84 3.76 -4.00 -15.90
N TYR A 85 3.14 -3.72 -14.74
CA TYR A 85 2.47 -2.45 -14.49
C TYR A 85 3.40 -1.24 -14.60
N VAL A 86 4.67 -1.35 -14.19
CA VAL A 86 5.67 -0.28 -14.31
C VAL A 86 6.07 -0.04 -15.76
N SER A 87 6.24 -1.11 -16.54
CA SER A 87 6.76 -1.05 -17.91
C SER A 87 5.67 -0.74 -18.95
N HIS A 88 4.58 -1.48 -18.95
CA HIS A 88 3.50 -1.35 -19.94
C HIS A 88 2.54 -0.20 -19.61
N ASP A 89 1.96 -0.19 -18.40
CA ASP A 89 1.02 0.87 -18.01
C ASP A 89 1.76 2.13 -17.56
N GLY A 90 2.87 1.95 -16.83
CA GLY A 90 3.69 3.01 -16.28
C GLY A 90 4.59 3.70 -17.32
N LEU A 91 4.82 3.06 -18.47
CA LEU A 91 5.69 3.55 -19.56
C LEU A 91 7.10 3.94 -19.10
N LEU A 92 7.59 3.34 -18.01
CA LEU A 92 8.91 3.63 -17.46
C LEU A 92 9.95 2.70 -18.09
N SER A 93 10.74 3.25 -19.01
CA SER A 93 11.87 2.55 -19.64
C SER A 93 13.15 2.69 -18.78
N LYS A 94 13.12 2.12 -17.57
CA LYS A 94 14.25 2.08 -16.63
C LYS A 94 14.40 0.71 -16.01
N SER A 95 15.61 0.35 -15.59
CA SER A 95 15.88 -0.96 -15.03
C SER A 95 15.37 -1.02 -13.59
N ILE A 96 14.48 -1.98 -13.29
CA ILE A 96 13.98 -2.22 -11.93
C ILE A 96 15.10 -2.89 -11.12
N VAL A 97 15.50 -2.28 -10.01
CA VAL A 97 16.47 -2.79 -9.05
C VAL A 97 15.78 -3.66 -8.00
N SER A 98 14.61 -3.22 -7.51
CA SER A 98 13.84 -3.97 -6.53
C SER A 98 12.36 -3.59 -6.54
N ILE A 99 11.50 -4.54 -6.17
CA ILE A 99 10.11 -4.29 -5.82
C ILE A 99 9.88 -4.84 -4.43
N SER A 100 9.44 -3.98 -3.51
CA SER A 100 9.12 -4.36 -2.14
C SER A 100 7.64 -4.11 -1.86
N ARG A 101 6.93 -5.14 -1.39
CA ARG A 101 5.59 -4.99 -0.84
C ARG A 101 5.67 -4.31 0.52
N ILE A 102 4.89 -3.25 0.70
CA ILE A 102 4.78 -2.55 1.97
C ILE A 102 3.68 -3.21 2.77
N GLN A 103 4.00 -3.66 3.99
CA GLN A 103 3.04 -4.20 4.93
C GLN A 103 2.94 -3.29 6.15
N ASN A 104 1.94 -2.42 6.15
CA ASN A 104 1.54 -1.61 7.29
C ASN A 104 0.07 -1.91 7.60
N LEU A 105 -0.18 -2.75 8.61
CA LEU A 105 -1.53 -3.22 8.93
C LEU A 105 -2.45 -2.07 9.40
N GLU A 106 -1.91 -1.09 10.11
CA GLU A 106 -2.67 0.07 10.59
C GLU A 106 -3.16 0.92 9.41
N LEU A 107 -2.26 1.27 8.47
CA LEU A 107 -2.64 2.02 7.27
C LEU A 107 -3.62 1.23 6.40
N TRP A 108 -3.47 -0.09 6.32
CA TRP A 108 -4.39 -0.95 5.60
C TRP A 108 -5.79 -0.97 6.22
N GLU A 109 -5.88 -1.03 7.56
CA GLU A 109 -7.15 -0.97 8.28
C GLU A 109 -7.85 0.37 8.08
N ILE A 110 -7.10 1.48 8.19
CA ILE A 110 -7.59 2.83 7.93
C ILE A 110 -8.13 2.95 6.50
N TYR A 111 -7.38 2.46 5.51
CA TYR A 111 -7.80 2.41 4.11
C TYR A 111 -9.11 1.64 3.92
N CYS A 112 -9.19 0.41 4.45
CA CYS A 112 -10.39 -0.42 4.38
C CYS A 112 -11.60 0.24 5.07
N ARG A 113 -11.38 0.89 6.22
CA ARG A 113 -12.43 1.61 6.95
C ARG A 113 -12.92 2.82 6.18
N LYS A 114 -12.02 3.59 5.56
CA LYS A 114 -12.38 4.71 4.68
C LYS A 114 -13.20 4.24 3.47
N LYS A 115 -12.82 3.12 2.84
CA LYS A 115 -13.60 2.54 1.74
C LYS A 115 -15.04 2.22 2.16
N ARG A 116 -15.20 1.49 3.28
CA ARG A 116 -16.53 1.17 3.84
C ARG A 116 -17.33 2.43 4.19
N GLN A 117 -16.68 3.45 4.72
CA GLN A 117 -17.32 4.73 5.04
C GLN A 117 -17.86 5.41 3.77
N LEU A 118 -17.05 5.52 2.72
CA LEU A 118 -17.44 6.14 1.46
C LEU A 118 -18.59 5.37 0.78
N MET A 119 -18.55 4.02 0.80
CA MET A 119 -19.64 3.19 0.30
C MET A 119 -20.98 3.49 0.98
N LYS A 120 -20.97 3.65 2.32
CA LYS A 120 -22.18 4.00 3.10
C LYS A 120 -22.69 5.40 2.79
N ILE A 121 -21.80 6.38 2.74
CA ILE A 121 -22.16 7.79 2.47
C ILE A 121 -22.73 7.95 1.06
N LYS A 122 -22.13 7.27 0.07
CA LYS A 122 -22.52 7.40 -1.34
C LYS A 122 -23.60 6.44 -1.79
N HIS A 123 -24.05 5.54 -0.90
CA HIS A 123 -25.04 4.52 -1.19
C HIS A 123 -24.65 3.64 -2.40
N VAL A 124 -23.39 3.23 -2.47
CA VAL A 124 -22.84 2.39 -3.55
C VAL A 124 -22.24 1.10 -2.98
N GLN A 125 -22.21 0.07 -3.82
CA GLN A 125 -21.65 -1.25 -3.45
C GLN A 125 -20.13 -1.30 -3.54
N ASP A 126 -19.51 -0.36 -4.24
CA ASP A 126 -18.05 -0.27 -4.34
C ASP A 126 -17.60 1.17 -4.64
N ILE A 127 -16.35 1.47 -4.30
CA ILE A 127 -15.70 2.74 -4.66
C ILE A 127 -14.61 2.40 -5.68
N PRO A 128 -14.63 3.01 -6.89
CA PRO A 128 -13.58 2.82 -7.87
C PRO A 128 -12.18 3.05 -7.30
N GLU A 129 -11.32 2.04 -7.44
CA GLU A 129 -9.91 2.06 -7.03
C GLU A 129 -9.00 2.00 -8.27
N ARG A 130 -7.82 2.61 -8.17
CA ARG A 130 -6.74 2.49 -9.16
C ARG A 130 -5.41 2.26 -8.47
N ARG A 131 -4.49 1.60 -9.18
CA ARG A 131 -3.08 1.63 -8.84
C ARG A 131 -2.45 2.81 -9.55
N LEU A 132 -1.81 3.71 -8.81
CA LEU A 132 -1.24 4.94 -9.37
C LEU A 132 0.14 5.21 -8.78
N PHE A 133 0.97 5.90 -9.56
CA PHE A 133 2.36 6.15 -9.22
C PHE A 133 2.57 7.45 -8.47
N HIS A 134 3.49 7.44 -7.50
CA HIS A 134 3.91 8.63 -6.78
C HIS A 134 5.44 8.68 -6.67
N GLY A 135 6.06 9.60 -7.39
CA GLY A 135 7.48 9.89 -7.28
C GLY A 135 7.74 10.84 -6.11
N THR A 136 8.79 10.56 -5.35
CA THR A 136 9.16 11.35 -4.16
C THR A 136 10.66 11.29 -3.91
N ASP A 137 11.14 12.17 -3.04
CA ASP A 137 12.51 12.15 -2.54
C ASP A 137 12.71 10.93 -1.62
N THR A 138 13.84 10.25 -1.76
CA THR A 138 14.20 9.07 -0.95
C THR A 138 14.08 9.32 0.56
N LYS A 139 14.28 10.56 1.03
CA LYS A 139 14.12 10.91 2.45
C LYS A 139 12.68 10.78 2.95
N ASN A 140 11.69 10.81 2.06
CA ASN A 140 10.27 10.72 2.40
C ASN A 140 9.79 9.26 2.47
N VAL A 141 10.57 8.29 1.98
CA VAL A 141 10.14 6.89 1.83
C VAL A 141 9.74 6.30 3.19
N ASP A 142 10.59 6.40 4.21
CA ASP A 142 10.30 5.88 5.54
C ASP A 142 9.02 6.51 6.13
N SER A 143 8.90 7.83 6.04
CA SER A 143 7.73 8.56 6.53
C SER A 143 6.45 8.14 5.82
N ILE A 144 6.48 7.93 4.50
CA ILE A 144 5.30 7.50 3.73
C ILE A 144 4.90 6.07 4.12
N CYS A 145 5.87 5.16 4.24
CA CYS A 145 5.60 3.79 4.66
C CYS A 145 5.02 3.72 6.09
N LYS A 146 5.44 4.64 6.97
CA LYS A 146 5.07 4.65 8.38
C LYS A 146 3.77 5.41 8.66
N TYR A 147 3.60 6.58 8.04
CA TYR A 147 2.56 7.55 8.37
C TYR A 147 1.65 7.93 7.19
N ASN A 148 1.81 7.25 6.05
CA ASN A 148 1.13 7.57 4.79
C ASN A 148 1.60 8.91 4.17
N PHE A 149 0.99 9.29 3.04
CA PHE A 149 1.27 10.54 2.35
C PHE A 149 0.76 11.76 3.15
N ASP A 150 1.58 12.81 3.28
CA ASP A 150 1.25 14.02 4.05
C ASP A 150 0.90 15.21 3.13
N LEU A 151 -0.33 15.72 3.26
CA LEU A 151 -0.85 16.89 2.55
C LEU A 151 -0.14 18.20 2.92
N ARG A 152 0.53 18.26 4.07
CA ARG A 152 1.17 19.46 4.59
C ARG A 152 2.56 19.69 4.01
N ILE A 153 3.15 18.68 3.36
CA ILE A 153 4.47 18.82 2.75
C ILE A 153 4.39 19.80 1.57
N PRO A 154 5.16 20.90 1.60
CA PRO A 154 5.22 21.85 0.50
C PRO A 154 5.72 21.16 -0.77
N LYS A 155 5.03 21.35 -1.89
CA LYS A 155 5.49 20.83 -3.19
C LYS A 155 6.35 21.87 -3.89
N LYS A 156 7.51 21.45 -4.39
CA LYS A 156 8.46 22.31 -5.12
C LYS A 156 7.86 22.89 -6.41
N ASN A 157 6.94 22.16 -7.03
CA ASN A 157 6.17 22.60 -8.18
C ASN A 157 4.74 22.88 -7.70
N GLY A 158 4.21 24.06 -8.03
CA GLY A 158 2.92 24.57 -7.52
C GLY A 158 1.75 23.59 -7.66
N ARG A 159 0.69 23.84 -6.88
CA ARG A 159 -0.48 22.96 -6.77
C ARG A 159 -1.62 23.42 -7.69
N THR A 160 -1.44 23.20 -8.99
CA THR A 160 -2.34 23.70 -10.05
C THR A 160 -3.75 23.10 -10.04
N PHE A 161 -3.92 21.90 -9.51
CA PHE A 161 -5.20 21.17 -9.54
C PHE A 161 -5.75 20.86 -8.14
N GLY A 162 -5.27 21.59 -7.14
CA GLY A 162 -5.72 21.51 -5.76
C GLY A 162 -4.62 21.14 -4.77
N ASN A 163 -4.90 21.39 -3.50
CA ASN A 163 -4.06 21.16 -2.33
C ASN A 163 -4.04 19.71 -1.83
N GLY A 164 -3.91 18.75 -2.76
CA GLY A 164 -3.91 17.32 -2.47
C GLY A 164 -2.57 16.60 -2.70
N ILE A 165 -2.59 15.29 -2.48
CA ILE A 165 -1.54 14.34 -2.89
C ILE A 165 -1.76 14.01 -4.36
N TYR A 166 -0.69 14.03 -5.16
CA TYR A 166 -0.79 13.87 -6.62
C TYR A 166 -0.28 12.48 -6.97
N PHE A 167 -1.04 11.78 -7.79
CA PHE A 167 -0.71 10.45 -8.31
C PHE A 167 -0.79 10.47 -9.82
N ALA A 168 0.18 9.86 -10.50
CA ALA A 168 0.22 9.77 -11.94
C ALA A 168 -0.27 8.39 -12.41
N ILE A 169 -0.91 8.34 -13.58
CA ILE A 169 -1.17 7.06 -14.25
C ILE A 169 0.14 6.42 -14.72
N HIS A 170 1.06 7.23 -15.26
CA HIS A 170 2.32 6.74 -15.80
C HIS A 170 3.47 6.97 -14.82
N ALA A 171 4.24 5.91 -14.54
CA ALA A 171 5.47 5.96 -13.77
C ALA A 171 6.50 6.92 -14.40
N SER A 172 6.55 7.01 -15.74
CA SER A 172 7.41 7.97 -16.47
C SER A 172 7.13 9.44 -16.13
N PHE A 173 5.88 9.79 -15.80
CA PHE A 173 5.54 11.12 -15.33
C PHE A 173 5.99 11.32 -13.88
N ALA A 174 5.75 10.33 -13.02
CA ALA A 174 6.14 10.38 -11.62
C ALA A 174 7.67 10.35 -11.40
N ASP A 175 8.45 9.73 -12.29
CA ASP A 175 9.93 9.76 -12.26
C ASP A 175 10.53 11.19 -12.24
N LYS A 176 9.83 12.16 -12.84
CA LYS A 176 10.22 13.58 -12.82
C LYS A 176 10.24 14.17 -11.40
N TYR A 177 9.53 13.53 -10.46
CA TYR A 177 9.42 13.93 -9.06
C TYR A 177 10.22 13.01 -8.12
N SER A 178 10.78 11.91 -8.64
CA SER A 178 11.69 11.03 -7.91
C SER A 178 13.11 11.58 -7.96
N THR A 179 13.72 11.80 -6.79
CA THR A 179 15.11 12.25 -6.67
C THR A 179 16.00 11.14 -6.13
N ASN A 180 17.25 11.09 -6.59
CA ASN A 180 18.21 10.05 -6.21
C ASN A 180 18.64 10.21 -4.74
N SER A 181 18.93 9.08 -4.08
CA SER A 181 19.68 9.11 -2.82
C SER A 181 21.16 9.23 -3.14
N THR A 182 21.83 10.29 -2.67
CA THR A 182 23.29 10.42 -2.78
C THR A 182 24.04 9.28 -2.08
N LEU A 183 23.37 8.52 -1.22
CA LEU A 183 23.94 7.42 -0.43
C LEU A 183 23.88 6.05 -1.14
N HIS A 184 23.02 5.88 -2.15
CA HIS A 184 22.77 4.60 -2.83
C HIS A 184 22.92 4.68 -4.36
N GLY A 185 23.84 5.53 -4.83
CA GLY A 185 24.11 5.72 -6.25
C GLY A 185 22.99 6.46 -7.00
N ASN A 186 22.84 6.19 -8.30
CA ASN A 186 21.80 6.81 -9.14
C ASN A 186 20.41 6.17 -8.98
N THR A 187 20.16 5.44 -7.88
CA THR A 187 18.89 4.76 -7.63
C THR A 187 17.80 5.75 -7.24
N LYS A 188 16.66 5.63 -7.91
CA LYS A 188 15.42 6.35 -7.60
C LYS A 188 14.39 5.42 -6.99
N SER A 189 13.48 6.00 -6.22
CA SER A 189 12.32 5.29 -5.68
C SER A 189 11.01 5.89 -6.19
N ILE A 190 10.03 5.03 -6.44
CA ILE A 190 8.65 5.42 -6.78
C ILE A 190 7.69 4.49 -6.04
N PHE A 191 6.59 5.05 -5.55
CA PHE A 191 5.52 4.25 -4.96
C PHE A 191 4.51 3.86 -6.04
N LEU A 192 4.04 2.62 -5.98
CA LEU A 192 2.79 2.21 -6.59
C LEU A 192 1.76 2.08 -5.47
N ALA A 193 0.82 3.03 -5.43
CA ALA A 193 -0.18 3.12 -4.37
C ALA A 193 -1.53 2.63 -4.86
N ARG A 194 -2.30 2.02 -3.96
CA ARG A 194 -3.72 1.73 -4.16
C ARG A 194 -4.53 2.95 -3.72
N VAL A 195 -5.33 3.50 -4.64
CA VAL A 195 -6.00 4.79 -4.47
C VAL A 195 -7.49 4.64 -4.76
N MET A 196 -8.34 5.01 -3.79
CA MET A 196 -9.77 5.19 -3.98
C MET A 196 -10.03 6.49 -4.76
N VAL A 197 -10.08 6.40 -6.09
CA VAL A 197 -10.30 7.57 -6.96
C VAL A 197 -11.76 7.98 -7.01
N GLY A 198 -12.70 7.05 -6.81
CA GLY A 198 -14.13 7.33 -6.83
C GLY A 198 -14.60 8.08 -8.08
N LYS A 199 -15.60 8.96 -7.91
CA LYS A 199 -15.99 9.92 -8.95
C LYS A 199 -15.03 11.09 -8.94
N CYS A 200 -14.55 11.51 -10.10
CA CYS A 200 -13.61 12.62 -10.22
C CYS A 200 -14.22 13.84 -10.91
N ASN A 201 -13.73 15.03 -10.57
CA ASN A 201 -14.00 16.28 -11.28
C ASN A 201 -12.69 16.99 -11.66
N LEU A 202 -12.79 18.02 -12.50
CA LEU A 202 -11.62 18.82 -12.87
C LEU A 202 -11.09 19.58 -11.64
N GLY A 203 -9.80 19.44 -11.36
CA GLY A 203 -9.13 20.16 -10.29
C GLY A 203 -8.94 21.64 -10.62
N LYS A 204 -8.87 22.46 -9.57
CA LYS A 204 -8.60 23.90 -9.64
C LYS A 204 -7.54 24.27 -8.61
N PRO A 205 -6.82 25.39 -8.80
CA PRO A 205 -5.91 25.90 -7.78
C PRO A 205 -6.61 26.07 -6.44
N ASP A 206 -5.84 25.94 -5.36
CA ASP A 206 -6.24 26.21 -3.97
C ASP A 206 -7.35 25.32 -3.35
N LEU A 207 -7.99 24.43 -4.12
CA LEU A 207 -8.96 23.48 -3.58
C LEU A 207 -8.38 22.65 -2.43
N LEU A 208 -9.02 22.66 -1.26
CA LEU A 208 -8.64 21.82 -0.13
C LEU A 208 -9.36 20.46 -0.13
N LYS A 209 -10.40 20.35 -0.96
CA LYS A 209 -11.28 19.19 -1.14
C LYS A 209 -12.01 19.33 -2.49
N PRO A 210 -12.65 18.27 -3.02
CA PRO A 210 -13.49 18.40 -4.21
C PRO A 210 -14.63 19.42 -4.01
N ASP A 211 -14.97 20.19 -5.05
CA ASP A 211 -15.99 21.26 -5.00
C ASP A 211 -17.36 20.80 -4.44
N ASP A 212 -17.76 19.55 -4.76
CA ASP A 212 -18.93 18.89 -4.16
C ASP A 212 -18.50 17.51 -3.65
N GLU A 213 -18.28 17.41 -2.33
CA GLU A 213 -17.82 16.18 -1.67
C GLU A 213 -18.85 15.04 -1.71
N ASN A 214 -20.14 15.37 -1.86
CA ASN A 214 -21.17 14.35 -2.01
C ASN A 214 -21.09 13.74 -3.41
N ALA A 215 -20.80 14.56 -4.42
CA ALA A 215 -20.70 14.13 -5.81
C ALA A 215 -19.34 13.48 -6.16
N PHE A 216 -18.23 14.02 -5.65
CA PHE A 216 -16.87 13.67 -6.08
C PHE A 216 -15.98 13.22 -4.91
N ASP A 217 -14.97 12.41 -5.24
CA ASP A 217 -14.02 11.78 -4.30
C ASP A 217 -12.58 12.22 -4.55
N SER A 218 -12.29 12.72 -5.76
CA SER A 218 -10.96 13.16 -6.19
C SER A 218 -11.06 14.22 -7.28
N CYS A 219 -9.95 14.91 -7.55
CA CYS A 219 -9.81 15.77 -8.72
C CYS A 219 -8.86 15.15 -9.75
N VAL A 220 -8.96 15.58 -11.01
CA VAL A 220 -8.07 15.23 -12.12
C VAL A 220 -7.57 16.47 -12.85
N ASN A 221 -6.48 16.33 -13.60
CA ASN A 221 -5.95 17.41 -14.45
C ASN A 221 -6.75 17.64 -15.74
N ASP A 222 -7.40 16.59 -16.25
CA ASP A 222 -8.21 16.60 -17.47
C ASP A 222 -9.42 15.68 -17.25
N ALA A 223 -10.62 16.18 -17.49
CA ALA A 223 -11.87 15.44 -17.23
C ALA A 223 -12.13 14.33 -18.27
N ASN A 224 -11.57 14.45 -19.47
CA ASN A 224 -11.79 13.52 -20.58
C ASN A 224 -10.68 12.46 -20.63
N ASN A 225 -9.42 12.88 -20.43
CA ASN A 225 -8.26 12.00 -20.46
C ASN A 225 -7.33 12.26 -19.27
N PRO A 226 -7.72 11.83 -18.05
CA PRO A 226 -6.96 12.13 -16.84
C PRO A 226 -5.60 11.43 -16.88
N THR A 227 -4.53 12.15 -16.58
CA THR A 227 -3.17 11.58 -16.41
C THR A 227 -2.67 11.71 -14.97
N ILE A 228 -3.32 12.56 -14.17
CA ILE A 228 -3.00 12.85 -12.78
C ILE A 228 -4.29 12.86 -11.97
N PHE A 229 -4.26 12.22 -10.81
CA PHE A 229 -5.30 12.27 -9.79
C PHE A 229 -4.80 13.03 -8.57
N ILE A 230 -5.68 13.83 -7.96
CA ILE A 230 -5.44 14.63 -6.77
C ILE A 230 -6.37 14.12 -5.67
N ILE A 231 -5.77 13.65 -4.58
CA ILE A 231 -6.45 13.05 -3.44
C ILE A 231 -6.29 13.96 -2.23
N PHE A 232 -7.40 14.28 -1.57
CA PHE A 232 -7.46 15.25 -0.48
C PHE A 232 -7.59 14.62 0.91
N ASP A 233 -7.78 13.29 0.99
CA ASP A 233 -7.74 12.53 2.24
C ASP A 233 -6.71 11.40 2.12
N PRO A 234 -5.62 11.40 2.90
CA PRO A 234 -4.61 10.33 2.87
C PRO A 234 -5.20 8.94 3.14
N ASN A 235 -6.33 8.84 3.85
CA ASN A 235 -6.99 7.58 4.13
C ASN A 235 -7.63 6.95 2.87
N GLN A 236 -7.74 7.69 1.76
CA GLN A 236 -8.11 7.16 0.45
C GLN A 236 -6.95 6.43 -0.24
N VAL A 237 -5.77 6.35 0.40
CA VAL A 237 -4.55 5.81 -0.20
C VAL A 237 -3.89 4.80 0.71
N TYR A 238 -3.41 3.70 0.11
CA TYR A 238 -2.47 2.77 0.73
C TYR A 238 -1.20 2.68 -0.12
N PRO A 239 0.00 2.98 0.41
CA PRO A 239 1.25 2.73 -0.30
C PRO A 239 1.49 1.22 -0.38
N GLU A 240 1.23 0.61 -1.54
CA GLU A 240 1.18 -0.85 -1.70
C GLU A 240 2.56 -1.44 -2.01
N TYR A 241 3.31 -0.79 -2.91
CA TYR A 241 4.66 -1.19 -3.29
C TYR A 241 5.62 0.00 -3.33
N LEU A 242 6.87 -0.26 -2.93
CA LEU A 242 8.02 0.58 -3.16
C LEU A 242 8.85 -0.05 -4.29
N ILE A 243 9.09 0.70 -5.36
CA ILE A 243 9.87 0.26 -6.51
C ILE A 243 11.14 1.10 -6.59
N GLU A 244 12.29 0.45 -6.66
CA GLU A 244 13.60 1.06 -6.87
C GLU A 244 14.08 0.77 -8.28
N TYR A 245 14.65 1.77 -8.96
CA TYR A 245 15.04 1.67 -10.37
C TYR A 245 16.19 2.62 -10.73
N GLN A 246 16.82 2.38 -11.89
CA GLN A 246 17.93 3.14 -12.45
C GLN A 246 17.72 3.41 -13.95
#